data_AF-A0A3M1TDA9-F1
#
_entry.id   AF-A0A3M1TDA9-F1
#
_cell.length_a   1.000
_cell.length_b   1.000
_cell.length_c   1.000
_cell.angle_alpha   90.00
_cell.angle_beta   90.00
_cell.angle_gamma   90.00
#
_symmetry.space_group_name_H-M   'P 1'
#
loop_
_entity.id
_entity.type
_entity.pdbx_description
1 polymer ?
#
loop_
_entity_poly.entity_id
_entity_poly.type
_entity_poly.pdbx_seq_one_letter_code
_entity_poly.pdbx_strand_id
1 'polypeptide(L)'
;MSPAQRTFALVGGALGLACVVGTLKVFVLEPASAPAPPPRAAAPQTAPSPLPAEPEAPESGEGLRSAPPPPDLAAAVDSFLAHVKVAPFPRPREVLAEARGGRLDPVDYRTKLEKALRHRGGPREGAELLLGMGDDSEVLRFQTAYALSKRLDDEAVDLLLERLPSADPRVRPQLVFALRGSPRKDVEQAFVSLYTTDEDPAVRAQAAFVIGERGDRLDPLLLERARQQARDDLRADDRTRMRAGMDVLGTPPLGDDDRRLLEGIVARDGNEARRLAALQALAMAKVPAAELAPLLRSVAQDPRSGPKLRAAAEAILSSLERPPDPRADEDDDG
;
A
#
# COMPACT_ATOMS: atom_id res chain seq x y z
N MET A 1 33.50 29.67 -11.43
CA MET A 1 32.24 29.91 -12.18
C MET A 1 31.90 28.63 -12.93
N SER A 2 30.82 27.94 -12.55
CA SER A 2 30.11 26.98 -13.41
C SER A 2 28.60 27.07 -13.11
N PRO A 3 27.73 26.97 -14.12
CA PRO A 3 26.31 27.32 -13.99
C PRO A 3 25.44 26.08 -13.70
N ALA A 4 25.66 25.42 -12.55
CA ALA A 4 24.91 24.21 -12.18
C ALA A 4 24.22 24.28 -10.79
N GLN A 5 24.05 25.48 -10.21
CA GLN A 5 23.46 25.67 -8.88
C GLN A 5 22.21 26.55 -8.83
N ARG A 6 21.42 26.62 -9.90
CA ARG A 6 20.16 27.37 -9.88
C ARG A 6 19.03 26.61 -10.57
N THR A 7 18.41 25.67 -9.85
CA THR A 7 16.97 25.35 -9.91
C THR A 7 16.66 24.18 -8.97
N PHE A 8 16.36 24.49 -7.70
CA PHE A 8 15.66 23.56 -6.80
C PHE A 8 14.55 24.33 -6.09
N ALA A 9 13.46 24.52 -6.82
CA ALA A 9 12.19 25.02 -6.32
C ALA A 9 11.08 24.47 -7.23
N LEU A 10 10.97 23.13 -7.33
CA LEU A 10 9.84 22.46 -7.98
C LEU A 10 9.86 20.94 -7.74
N VAL A 11 9.81 20.47 -6.48
CA VAL A 11 9.61 19.04 -6.18
C VAL A 11 8.55 18.90 -5.09
N GLY A 12 7.31 19.19 -5.46
CA GLY A 12 6.09 18.82 -4.72
C GLY A 12 5.12 18.04 -5.62
N GLY A 13 5.63 17.40 -6.68
CA GLY A 13 4.78 16.86 -7.76
C GLY A 13 5.28 15.58 -8.42
N ALA A 14 6.27 14.88 -7.86
CA ALA A 14 6.89 13.72 -8.52
C ALA A 14 6.73 12.36 -7.81
N LEU A 15 6.19 12.30 -6.58
CA LEU A 15 5.91 11.01 -5.92
C LEU A 15 4.48 10.48 -6.12
N GLY A 16 3.62 11.22 -6.83
CA GLY A 16 2.27 10.77 -7.21
C GLY A 16 2.19 10.00 -8.54
N LEU A 17 3.32 9.78 -9.24
CA LEU A 17 3.32 9.19 -10.59
C LEU A 17 3.79 7.73 -10.66
N ALA A 18 4.14 7.09 -9.53
CA ALA A 18 4.61 5.71 -9.51
C ALA A 18 3.53 4.65 -9.17
N CYS A 19 2.28 5.05 -8.89
CA CYS A 19 1.22 4.10 -8.49
C CYS A 19 0.03 3.96 -9.46
N VAL A 20 0.04 4.62 -10.63
CA VAL A 20 -1.06 4.50 -11.63
C VAL A 20 -0.56 4.07 -13.03
N VAL A 21 0.56 3.34 -13.10
CA VAL A 21 0.96 2.59 -14.32
C VAL A 21 0.87 1.07 -14.08
N GLY A 22 -0.03 0.64 -13.19
CA GLY A 22 -0.27 -0.77 -12.86
C GLY A 22 -1.44 -1.41 -13.61
N THR A 23 -2.18 -0.65 -14.42
CA THR A 23 -3.36 -1.15 -15.14
C THR A 23 -3.37 -0.62 -16.56
N LEU A 24 -2.45 -1.15 -17.40
CA LEU A 24 -2.66 -1.51 -18.82
C LEU A 24 -1.37 -2.18 -19.35
N LYS A 25 -1.38 -3.52 -19.38
CA LYS A 25 -0.52 -4.51 -20.07
C LYS A 25 0.85 -4.06 -20.64
N VAL A 26 1.93 -4.64 -20.09
CA VAL A 26 3.11 -5.07 -20.87
C VAL A 26 3.30 -6.57 -20.65
N PHE A 27 3.13 -7.31 -21.74
CA PHE A 27 3.46 -8.72 -21.93
C PHE A 27 4.91 -8.98 -21.49
N VAL A 28 5.10 -9.82 -20.48
CA VAL A 28 6.41 -10.40 -20.17
C VAL A 28 6.52 -11.69 -20.99
N LEU A 29 7.56 -11.75 -21.82
CA LEU A 29 8.05 -12.98 -22.44
C LEU A 29 8.35 -14.01 -21.33
N GLU A 30 7.65 -15.14 -21.37
CA GLU A 30 8.02 -16.35 -20.63
C GLU A 30 9.44 -16.80 -21.01
N PRO A 31 10.31 -17.09 -20.05
CA PRO A 31 11.30 -18.13 -20.21
C PRO A 31 10.70 -19.46 -19.73
N ALA A 32 10.62 -20.39 -20.68
CA ALA A 32 10.41 -21.82 -20.57
C ALA A 32 10.34 -22.44 -19.15
N SER A 33 9.20 -23.09 -18.91
CA SER A 33 8.97 -24.11 -17.89
C SER A 33 10.18 -25.04 -17.71
N ALA A 34 10.72 -25.08 -16.49
CA ALA A 34 11.67 -26.10 -16.07
C ALA A 34 10.90 -27.40 -15.76
N PRO A 35 11.39 -28.57 -16.21
CA PRO A 35 10.66 -29.83 -16.07
C PRO A 35 10.53 -30.25 -14.61
N ALA A 36 9.37 -30.85 -14.28
CA ALA A 36 9.07 -31.44 -12.99
C ALA A 36 10.18 -32.43 -12.56
N PRO A 37 10.52 -32.49 -11.26
CA PRO A 37 11.49 -33.47 -10.76
C PRO A 37 10.96 -34.89 -10.95
N PRO A 38 11.81 -35.87 -11.30
CA PRO A 38 11.38 -37.25 -11.51
C PRO A 38 10.87 -37.87 -10.20
N PRO A 39 9.96 -38.87 -10.28
CA PRO A 39 9.46 -39.56 -9.11
C PRO A 39 10.60 -40.24 -8.36
N ARG A 40 10.64 -40.05 -7.03
CA ARG A 40 11.58 -40.75 -6.14
C ARG A 40 11.42 -42.25 -6.34
N ALA A 41 12.52 -42.91 -6.73
CA ALA A 41 12.63 -44.36 -6.74
C ALA A 41 12.33 -44.92 -5.34
N ALA A 42 11.46 -45.93 -5.29
CA ALA A 42 11.20 -46.71 -4.10
C ALA A 42 12.52 -47.27 -3.56
N ALA A 43 12.77 -47.04 -2.27
CA ALA A 43 13.82 -47.77 -1.55
C ALA A 43 13.50 -49.28 -1.61
N PRO A 44 14.52 -50.16 -1.70
CA PRO A 44 14.29 -51.60 -1.75
C PRO A 44 13.58 -52.06 -0.48
N GLN A 45 12.45 -52.75 -0.67
CA GLN A 45 11.75 -53.46 0.38
C GLN A 45 12.65 -54.63 0.82
N THR A 46 13.41 -54.45 1.89
CA THR A 46 13.94 -55.59 2.65
C THR A 46 12.83 -56.16 3.51
N ALA A 47 12.54 -57.43 3.30
CA ALA A 47 11.50 -58.19 3.98
C ALA A 47 11.61 -58.05 5.52
N PRO A 48 10.48 -57.95 6.25
CA PRO A 48 10.50 -58.01 7.69
C PRO A 48 10.97 -59.40 8.14
N SER A 49 12.00 -59.44 8.98
CA SER A 49 12.32 -60.64 9.77
C SER A 49 11.18 -60.93 10.76
N PRO A 50 10.90 -62.21 11.09
CA PRO A 50 9.71 -62.59 11.84
C PRO A 50 9.76 -62.03 13.28
N LEU A 51 8.60 -61.57 13.74
CA LEU A 51 8.32 -61.14 15.11
C LEU A 51 8.64 -62.26 16.11
N PRO A 52 9.32 -61.98 17.24
CA PRO A 52 9.21 -62.82 18.42
C PRO A 52 7.82 -62.64 19.06
N ALA A 53 7.28 -63.73 19.59
CA ALA A 53 5.92 -63.88 20.09
C ALA A 53 5.53 -62.86 21.18
N GLU A 54 4.26 -62.45 21.14
CA GLU A 54 3.58 -61.67 22.17
C GLU A 54 3.60 -62.39 23.53
N PRO A 55 3.87 -61.70 24.65
CA PRO A 55 3.30 -62.07 25.93
C PRO A 55 1.94 -61.37 26.09
N GLU A 56 0.98 -62.16 26.54
CA GLU A 56 -0.42 -61.81 26.75
C GLU A 56 -0.64 -60.58 27.64
N ALA A 57 -1.65 -59.80 27.28
CA ALA A 57 -2.14 -58.68 28.07
C ALA A 57 -2.86 -59.17 29.35
N PRO A 58 -2.67 -58.51 30.51
CA PRO A 58 -3.68 -58.50 31.53
C PRO A 58 -4.65 -57.33 31.28
N GLU A 59 -5.93 -57.70 31.26
CA GLU A 59 -7.09 -56.81 31.27
C GLU A 59 -7.14 -55.90 32.49
N SER A 60 -8.05 -54.93 32.38
CA SER A 60 -8.70 -54.12 33.42
C SER A 60 -8.11 -52.72 33.65
N GLY A 61 -9.01 -51.75 33.48
CA GLY A 61 -8.71 -50.35 33.27
C GLY A 61 -8.40 -49.57 34.53
N GLU A 62 -7.83 -48.39 34.33
CA GLU A 62 -7.95 -47.24 35.21
C GLU A 62 -7.42 -45.99 34.48
N GLY A 63 -8.29 -44.98 34.37
CA GLY A 63 -8.02 -43.56 34.06
C GLY A 63 -6.89 -43.18 33.10
N LEU A 64 -7.26 -42.61 31.94
CA LEU A 64 -6.43 -41.58 31.29
C LEU A 64 -6.34 -40.36 32.22
N ARG A 65 -5.49 -40.44 33.25
CA ARG A 65 -4.93 -39.25 33.88
C ARG A 65 -3.80 -38.81 32.96
N SER A 66 -3.94 -37.61 32.39
CA SER A 66 -2.85 -36.92 31.72
C SER A 66 -1.61 -37.00 32.62
N ALA A 67 -0.59 -37.74 32.19
CA ALA A 67 0.67 -37.79 32.91
C ALA A 67 1.14 -36.34 33.13
N PRO A 68 1.54 -35.95 34.36
CA PRO A 68 2.14 -34.65 34.55
C PRO A 68 3.34 -34.55 33.59
N PRO A 69 3.57 -33.38 32.95
CA PRO A 69 4.75 -33.21 32.11
C PRO A 69 5.98 -33.65 32.90
N PRO A 70 6.95 -34.35 32.28
CA PRO A 70 8.11 -34.86 32.99
C PRO A 70 8.73 -33.70 33.78
N PRO A 71 9.19 -33.93 35.03
CA PRO A 71 9.53 -32.88 35.99
C PRO A 71 10.67 -31.94 35.52
N ASP A 72 11.24 -32.22 34.35
CA ASP A 72 12.37 -31.54 33.76
C ASP A 72 12.08 -31.01 32.35
N LEU A 73 10.83 -30.98 31.88
CA LEU A 73 10.53 -30.40 30.55
C LEU A 73 10.88 -28.91 30.51
N ALA A 74 10.59 -28.18 31.59
CA ALA A 74 10.93 -26.77 31.69
C ALA A 74 12.45 -26.56 31.65
N ALA A 75 13.23 -27.32 32.42
CA ALA A 75 14.68 -27.18 32.45
C ALA A 75 15.36 -27.75 31.19
N ALA A 76 14.79 -28.76 30.53
CA ALA A 76 15.22 -29.21 29.21
C ALA A 76 14.96 -28.15 28.13
N VAL A 77 13.82 -27.45 28.19
CA VAL A 77 13.52 -26.32 27.31
C VAL A 77 14.47 -25.14 27.60
N ASP A 78 14.69 -24.79 28.86
CA ASP A 78 15.60 -23.71 29.25
C ASP A 78 17.05 -24.02 28.83
N SER A 79 17.49 -25.26 29.00
CA SER A 79 18.81 -25.74 28.56
C SER A 79 18.92 -25.69 27.03
N PHE A 80 17.90 -26.13 26.29
CA PHE A 80 17.89 -26.01 24.83
C PHE A 80 17.96 -24.54 24.39
N LEU A 81 17.11 -23.68 24.94
CA LEU A 81 17.06 -22.25 24.62
C LEU A 81 18.38 -21.54 24.97
N ALA A 82 19.08 -21.94 26.04
CA ALA A 82 20.39 -21.42 26.40
C ALA A 82 21.47 -21.70 25.33
N HIS A 83 21.31 -22.76 24.53
CA HIS A 83 22.23 -23.14 23.47
C HIS A 83 21.81 -22.64 22.08
N VAL A 84 20.56 -22.18 21.90
CA VAL A 84 20.11 -21.54 20.66
C VAL A 84 20.67 -20.12 20.59
N LYS A 85 21.72 -19.93 19.79
CA LYS A 85 22.21 -18.59 19.41
C LYS A 85 21.23 -17.95 18.43
N VAL A 86 20.19 -17.31 18.93
CA VAL A 86 19.37 -16.39 18.12
C VAL A 86 20.19 -15.11 17.93
N ALA A 87 20.67 -14.85 16.72
CA ALA A 87 21.21 -13.53 16.41
C ALA A 87 20.13 -12.49 16.72
N PRO A 88 20.41 -11.45 17.53
CA PRO A 88 19.41 -10.45 17.84
C PRO A 88 18.88 -9.85 16.54
N PHE A 89 17.56 -9.71 16.42
CA PHE A 89 16.98 -8.99 15.30
C PHE A 89 17.62 -7.61 15.24
N PRO A 90 18.09 -7.14 14.07
CA PRO A 90 18.66 -5.81 13.95
C PRO A 90 17.60 -4.82 14.41
N ARG A 91 17.96 -3.91 15.32
CA ARG A 91 17.01 -2.90 15.80
C ARG A 91 16.69 -1.94 14.65
N PRO A 92 15.46 -1.40 14.54
CA PRO A 92 15.10 -0.41 13.52
C PRO A 92 16.12 0.74 13.38
N ARG A 93 16.63 1.24 14.52
CA ARG A 93 17.66 2.29 14.56
C ARG A 93 18.99 1.88 13.91
N GLU A 94 19.38 0.61 13.99
CA GLU A 94 20.61 0.09 13.40
C GLU A 94 20.48 0.00 11.89
N VAL A 95 19.31 -0.44 11.42
CA VAL A 95 18.96 -0.47 10.00
C VAL A 95 18.98 0.95 9.40
N LEU A 96 18.44 1.95 10.12
CA LEU A 96 18.51 3.35 9.69
C LEU A 96 19.95 3.88 9.67
N ALA A 97 20.75 3.58 10.69
CA ALA A 97 22.15 4.00 10.73
C ALA A 97 22.97 3.42 9.57
N GLU A 98 22.66 2.19 9.15
CA GLU A 98 23.26 1.58 7.97
C GLU A 98 22.86 2.29 6.67
N ALA A 99 21.57 2.61 6.51
CA ALA A 99 21.08 3.37 5.37
C ALA A 99 21.65 4.79 5.30
N ARG A 100 21.76 5.49 6.43
CA ARG A 100 22.42 6.82 6.52
C ARG A 100 23.90 6.75 6.14
N GLY A 101 24.56 5.62 6.37
CA GLY A 101 25.92 5.36 5.92
C GLY A 101 26.05 5.01 4.44
N GLY A 102 24.97 5.06 3.66
CA GLY A 102 24.97 4.74 2.22
C GLY A 102 25.16 3.26 1.90
N ARG A 103 24.98 2.37 2.89
CA ARG A 103 25.20 0.92 2.75
C ARG A 103 23.98 0.15 2.24
N LEU A 104 22.82 0.80 2.16
CA LEU A 104 21.57 0.22 1.70
C LEU A 104 20.91 1.15 0.69
N ASP A 105 20.43 0.60 -0.43
CA ASP A 105 19.49 1.31 -1.28
C ASP A 105 18.09 1.38 -0.62
N PRO A 106 17.17 2.22 -1.13
CA PRO A 106 15.85 2.40 -0.51
C PRO A 106 15.01 1.13 -0.38
N VAL A 107 15.10 0.20 -1.33
CA VAL A 107 14.31 -1.04 -1.35
C VAL A 107 14.88 -2.04 -0.36
N ASP A 108 16.21 -2.16 -0.31
CA ASP A 108 16.91 -2.98 0.68
C ASP A 108 16.70 -2.47 2.10
N TYR A 109 16.75 -1.14 2.30
CA TYR A 109 16.42 -0.49 3.55
C TYR A 109 15.01 -0.86 4.02
N ARG A 110 13.98 -0.69 3.17
CA ARG A 110 12.60 -1.05 3.50
C ARG A 110 12.49 -2.51 3.89
N THR A 111 13.06 -3.41 3.08
CA THR A 111 12.95 -4.86 3.29
C THR A 111 13.62 -5.30 4.59
N LYS A 112 14.77 -4.72 4.93
CA LYS A 112 15.47 -4.98 6.18
C LYS A 112 14.73 -4.39 7.38
N LEU A 113 14.17 -3.19 7.24
CA LEU A 113 13.35 -2.56 8.28
C LEU A 113 12.07 -3.36 8.55
N GLU A 114 11.35 -3.82 7.53
CA GLU A 114 10.17 -4.68 7.70
C GLU A 114 10.47 -5.98 8.47
N LYS A 115 11.70 -6.51 8.38
CA LYS A 115 12.15 -7.65 9.20
C LYS A 115 12.45 -7.23 10.63
N ALA A 116 13.11 -6.08 10.83
CA ALA A 116 13.41 -5.52 12.15
C ALA A 116 12.13 -5.23 12.97
N LEU A 117 11.05 -4.80 12.31
CA LEU A 117 9.78 -4.46 12.95
C LEU A 117 8.94 -5.68 13.41
N ARG A 118 9.36 -6.93 13.16
CA ARG A 118 8.52 -8.12 13.41
C ARG A 118 8.37 -8.50 14.88
N HIS A 119 9.28 -8.05 15.73
CA HIS A 119 9.26 -8.39 17.15
C HIS A 119 8.27 -7.50 17.91
N ARG A 120 7.85 -7.93 19.11
CA ARG A 120 6.97 -7.14 19.97
C ARG A 120 7.64 -5.81 20.33
N GLY A 121 6.95 -4.70 20.08
CA GLY A 121 7.48 -3.34 20.26
C GLY A 121 8.26 -2.79 19.06
N GLY A 122 8.54 -3.64 18.05
CA GLY A 122 9.16 -3.21 16.79
C GLY A 122 8.39 -2.09 16.10
N PRO A 123 7.06 -2.18 15.92
CA PRO A 123 6.28 -1.11 15.30
C PRO A 123 6.34 0.20 16.07
N ARG A 124 6.29 0.17 17.42
CA ARG A 124 6.48 1.36 18.26
C ARG A 124 7.86 1.99 18.05
N GLU A 125 8.92 1.19 18.08
CA GLU A 125 10.29 1.65 17.78
C GLU A 125 10.37 2.27 16.38
N GLY A 126 9.69 1.68 15.39
CA GLY A 126 9.59 2.22 14.03
C GLY A 126 8.84 3.56 13.95
N ALA A 127 7.78 3.73 14.76
CA ALA A 127 7.04 4.98 14.87
C ALA A 127 7.88 6.09 15.52
N GLU A 128 8.58 5.79 16.62
CA GLU A 128 9.52 6.72 17.26
C GLU A 128 10.66 7.10 16.30
N LEU A 129 11.18 6.12 15.56
CA LEU A 129 12.18 6.34 14.52
C LEU A 129 11.66 7.35 13.50
N LEU A 130 10.49 7.09 12.89
CA LEU A 130 9.90 7.94 11.86
C LEU A 130 9.69 9.38 12.37
N LEU A 131 9.17 9.56 13.58
CA LEU A 131 8.98 10.87 14.22
C LEU A 131 10.29 11.67 14.32
N GLY A 132 11.43 10.99 14.47
CA GLY A 132 12.76 11.59 14.55
C GLY A 132 13.47 11.83 13.22
N MET A 133 12.85 11.53 12.07
CA MET A 133 13.49 11.59 10.74
C MET A 133 13.41 12.97 10.04
N GLY A 134 13.31 14.06 10.78
CA GLY A 134 13.15 15.41 10.22
C GLY A 134 14.24 15.78 9.20
N ASP A 135 15.49 15.43 9.51
CA ASP A 135 16.65 15.78 8.68
C ASP A 135 17.08 14.66 7.70
N ASP A 136 16.37 13.53 7.68
CA ASP A 136 16.63 12.47 6.70
C ASP A 136 16.12 12.83 5.30
N SER A 137 16.48 12.03 4.31
CA SER A 137 15.91 12.19 2.96
C SER A 137 14.43 11.81 2.94
N GLU A 138 13.65 12.46 2.08
CA GLU A 138 12.24 12.13 1.85
C GLU A 138 12.06 10.66 1.46
N VAL A 139 12.99 10.12 0.67
CA VAL A 139 13.01 8.71 0.27
C VAL A 139 13.08 7.80 1.50
N LEU A 140 14.00 8.04 2.43
CA LEU A 140 14.10 7.23 3.64
C LEU A 140 12.85 7.37 4.52
N ARG A 141 12.32 8.59 4.71
CA ARG A 141 11.06 8.79 5.45
C ARG A 141 9.91 7.99 4.86
N PHE A 142 9.76 8.03 3.52
CA PHE A 142 8.72 7.29 2.82
C PHE A 142 8.88 5.78 2.99
N GLN A 143 10.10 5.24 2.81
CA GLN A 143 10.36 3.81 2.99
C GLN A 143 10.10 3.34 4.43
N THR A 144 10.44 4.17 5.43
CA THR A 144 10.13 3.91 6.84
C THR A 144 8.63 3.86 7.08
N ALA A 145 7.88 4.88 6.61
CA ALA A 145 6.43 4.91 6.74
C ALA A 145 5.76 3.74 6.02
N TYR A 146 6.27 3.36 4.84
CA TYR A 146 5.76 2.21 4.10
C TYR A 146 5.97 0.91 4.88
N ALA A 147 7.19 0.66 5.38
CA ALA A 147 7.49 -0.52 6.19
C ALA A 147 6.60 -0.58 7.44
N LEU A 148 6.41 0.56 8.10
CA LEU A 148 5.56 0.69 9.28
C LEU A 148 4.09 0.43 8.96
N SER A 149 3.58 0.94 7.83
CA SER A 149 2.17 0.73 7.41
C SER A 149 1.79 -0.76 7.28
N LYS A 150 2.75 -1.64 6.99
CA LYS A 150 2.51 -3.09 6.90
C LYS A 150 2.54 -3.81 8.25
N ARG A 151 3.00 -3.13 9.30
CA ARG A 151 3.36 -3.74 10.59
C ARG A 151 2.79 -2.98 11.79
N LEU A 152 1.99 -1.94 11.58
CA LEU A 152 1.38 -1.16 12.65
C LEU A 152 0.62 -2.06 13.63
N ASP A 153 0.87 -1.83 14.91
CA ASP A 153 0.07 -2.31 16.03
C ASP A 153 -0.60 -1.12 16.73
N ASP A 154 -1.51 -1.40 17.66
CA ASP A 154 -2.31 -0.36 18.33
C ASP A 154 -1.44 0.63 19.11
N GLU A 155 -0.33 0.17 19.70
CA GLU A 155 0.58 1.02 20.46
C GLU A 155 1.32 2.01 19.55
N ALA A 156 1.77 1.57 18.38
CA ALA A 156 2.35 2.45 17.37
C ALA A 156 1.30 3.41 16.78
N VAL A 157 0.06 2.95 16.57
CA VAL A 157 -1.03 3.83 16.11
C VAL A 157 -1.32 4.93 17.14
N ASP A 158 -1.45 4.59 18.42
CA ASP A 158 -1.71 5.54 19.50
C ASP A 158 -0.60 6.60 19.55
N LEU A 159 0.66 6.17 19.53
CA LEU A 159 1.81 7.07 19.49
C LEU A 159 1.77 7.99 18.28
N LEU A 160 1.51 7.47 17.08
CA LEU A 160 1.47 8.28 15.88
C LEU A 160 0.32 9.29 15.91
N LEU A 161 -0.87 8.90 16.33
CA LEU A 161 -2.02 9.80 16.46
C LEU A 161 -1.78 10.90 17.49
N GLU A 162 -1.20 10.57 18.65
CA GLU A 162 -0.88 11.54 19.70
C GLU A 162 0.12 12.59 19.20
N ARG A 163 1.15 12.16 18.46
CA ARG A 163 2.26 13.03 18.06
C ARG A 163 2.01 13.78 16.76
N LEU A 164 1.11 13.28 15.91
CA LEU A 164 0.78 13.83 14.59
C LEU A 164 0.58 15.36 14.56
N PRO A 165 -0.19 16.00 15.47
CA PRO A 165 -0.41 17.45 15.43
C PRO A 165 0.86 18.27 15.66
N SER A 166 1.80 17.73 16.45
CA SER A 166 3.05 18.40 16.85
C SER A 166 4.27 17.97 16.04
N ALA A 167 4.10 17.02 15.11
CA ALA A 167 5.20 16.45 14.34
C ALA A 167 5.82 17.49 13.38
N ASP A 168 7.11 17.31 13.08
CA ASP A 168 7.82 18.09 12.06
C ASP A 168 7.02 18.06 10.74
N PRO A 169 6.73 19.21 10.11
CA PRO A 169 6.00 19.27 8.84
C PRO A 169 6.62 18.40 7.73
N ARG A 170 7.94 18.21 7.73
CA ARG A 170 8.66 17.37 6.75
C ARG A 170 8.35 15.88 6.91
N VAL A 171 7.91 15.45 8.09
CA VAL A 171 7.63 14.06 8.47
C VAL A 171 6.13 13.78 8.51
N ARG A 172 5.32 14.81 8.80
CA ARG A 172 3.88 14.67 9.03
C ARG A 172 3.14 13.94 7.90
N PRO A 173 3.40 14.20 6.60
CA PRO A 173 2.80 13.40 5.52
C PRO A 173 3.16 11.90 5.63
N GLN A 174 4.40 11.57 5.97
CA GLN A 174 4.82 10.18 6.15
C GLN A 174 4.16 9.52 7.37
N LEU A 175 3.81 10.27 8.42
CA LEU A 175 2.99 9.74 9.51
C LEU A 175 1.59 9.36 9.03
N VAL A 176 0.96 10.21 8.22
CA VAL A 176 -0.34 9.93 7.59
C VAL A 176 -0.26 8.67 6.72
N PHE A 177 0.79 8.56 5.91
CA PHE A 177 1.02 7.38 5.08
C PHE A 177 1.26 6.11 5.91
N ALA A 178 2.00 6.21 7.02
CA ALA A 178 2.20 5.07 7.92
C ALA A 178 0.85 4.61 8.48
N LEU A 179 0.09 5.53 9.10
CA LEU A 179 -1.21 5.29 9.73
C LEU A 179 -2.22 4.62 8.79
N ARG A 180 -2.08 4.74 7.46
CA ARG A 180 -2.86 4.01 6.46
C ARG A 180 -2.91 2.50 6.71
N GLY A 181 -1.91 1.93 7.39
CA GLY A 181 -1.91 0.52 7.77
C GLY A 181 -3.00 0.11 8.76
N SER A 182 -3.56 1.06 9.50
CA SER A 182 -4.52 0.79 10.58
C SER A 182 -5.96 0.73 10.06
N PRO A 183 -6.80 -0.21 10.54
CA PRO A 183 -8.24 -0.22 10.29
C PRO A 183 -9.05 0.57 11.33
N ARG A 184 -8.39 1.25 12.28
CA ARG A 184 -9.10 1.92 13.39
C ARG A 184 -9.88 3.16 12.93
N LYS A 185 -11.05 3.36 13.53
CA LYS A 185 -11.97 4.47 13.17
C LYS A 185 -11.44 5.85 13.52
N ASP A 186 -10.70 5.98 14.62
CA ASP A 186 -10.04 7.22 15.01
C ASP A 186 -8.96 7.66 14.01
N VAL A 187 -8.28 6.70 13.38
CA VAL A 187 -7.36 6.95 12.26
C VAL A 187 -8.10 7.49 11.03
N GLU A 188 -9.26 6.94 10.69
CA GLU A 188 -10.10 7.46 9.59
C GLU A 188 -10.60 8.88 9.87
N GLN A 189 -11.02 9.15 11.11
CA GLN A 189 -11.38 10.50 11.55
C GLN A 189 -10.19 11.46 11.42
N ALA A 190 -8.99 11.03 11.79
CA ALA A 190 -7.78 11.82 11.64
C ALA A 190 -7.50 12.16 10.17
N PHE A 191 -7.64 11.21 9.23
CA PHE A 191 -7.45 11.50 7.80
C PHE A 191 -8.42 12.56 7.29
N VAL A 192 -9.72 12.44 7.62
CA VAL A 192 -10.72 13.42 7.18
C VAL A 192 -10.48 14.78 7.86
N SER A 193 -10.10 14.80 9.14
CA SER A 193 -9.74 16.05 9.82
C SER A 193 -8.55 16.72 9.14
N LEU A 194 -7.46 15.99 8.90
CA LEU A 194 -6.27 16.52 8.24
C LEU A 194 -6.59 17.05 6.84
N TYR A 195 -7.34 16.30 6.05
CA TYR A 195 -7.72 16.74 4.72
C TYR A 195 -8.57 18.03 4.73
N THR A 196 -9.45 18.18 5.73
CA THR A 196 -10.39 19.31 5.80
C THR A 196 -9.85 20.54 6.51
N THR A 197 -8.91 20.40 7.46
CA THR A 197 -8.50 21.50 8.34
C THR A 197 -7.00 21.72 8.45
N ASP A 198 -6.13 20.81 7.99
CA ASP A 198 -4.68 21.03 8.11
C ASP A 198 -4.22 22.19 7.22
N GLU A 199 -3.29 23.00 7.72
CA GLU A 199 -2.79 24.18 7.00
C GLU A 199 -1.76 23.80 5.93
N ASP A 200 -1.07 22.66 6.07
CA ASP A 200 -0.03 22.20 5.16
C ASP A 200 -0.66 21.47 3.94
N PRO A 201 -0.51 22.02 2.72
CA PRO A 201 -1.04 21.40 1.51
C PRO A 201 -0.48 19.98 1.26
N ALA A 202 0.75 19.69 1.68
CA ALA A 202 1.34 18.36 1.52
C ALA A 202 0.66 17.33 2.44
N VAL A 203 0.30 17.73 3.66
CA VAL A 203 -0.44 16.88 4.60
C VAL A 203 -1.85 16.64 4.10
N ARG A 204 -2.53 17.69 3.61
CA ARG A 204 -3.85 17.57 3.00
C ARG A 204 -3.85 16.63 1.80
N ALA A 205 -2.88 16.79 0.89
CA ALA A 205 -2.75 15.93 -0.29
C ALA A 205 -2.50 14.47 0.10
N GLN A 206 -1.67 14.23 1.12
CA GLN A 206 -1.38 12.89 1.60
C GLN A 206 -2.60 12.24 2.27
N ALA A 207 -3.39 13.01 3.02
CA ALA A 207 -4.64 12.55 3.61
C ALA A 207 -5.69 12.24 2.52
N ALA A 208 -5.85 13.11 1.52
CA ALA A 208 -6.70 12.87 0.36
C ALA A 208 -6.34 11.59 -0.40
N PHE A 209 -5.03 11.37 -0.63
CA PHE A 209 -4.54 10.14 -1.26
C PHE A 209 -4.93 8.90 -0.45
N VAL A 210 -4.75 8.92 0.87
CA VAL A 210 -5.09 7.78 1.75
C VAL A 210 -6.60 7.55 1.80
N ILE A 211 -7.41 8.62 1.82
CA ILE A 211 -8.87 8.55 1.70
C ILE A 211 -9.25 7.87 0.38
N GLY A 212 -8.63 8.28 -0.74
CA GLY A 212 -8.83 7.70 -2.06
C GLY A 212 -8.51 6.22 -2.16
N GLU A 213 -7.41 5.78 -1.54
CA GLU A 213 -7.00 4.37 -1.51
C GLU A 213 -7.95 3.51 -0.66
N ARG A 214 -8.60 4.09 0.36
CA ARG A 214 -9.32 3.35 1.40
C ARG A 214 -10.82 3.61 1.47
N GLY A 215 -11.40 4.42 0.60
CA GLY A 215 -12.75 4.91 0.86
C GLY A 215 -13.87 3.87 0.73
N ASP A 216 -13.58 2.68 0.21
CA ASP A 216 -14.46 1.52 0.32
C ASP A 216 -14.64 1.04 1.78
N ARG A 217 -13.69 1.38 2.66
CA ARG A 217 -13.66 1.00 4.08
C ARG A 217 -13.98 2.15 5.02
N LEU A 218 -13.90 3.40 4.54
CA LEU A 218 -14.20 4.57 5.36
C LEU A 218 -15.68 4.60 5.74
N ASP A 219 -15.95 5.10 6.94
CA ASP A 219 -17.31 5.43 7.35
C ASP A 219 -17.99 6.34 6.29
N PRO A 220 -19.21 6.00 5.80
CA PRO A 220 -19.87 6.76 4.74
C PRO A 220 -20.09 8.24 5.07
N LEU A 221 -20.31 8.59 6.35
CA LEU A 221 -20.47 9.98 6.76
C LEU A 221 -19.13 10.73 6.72
N LEU A 222 -18.03 10.07 7.07
CA LEU A 222 -16.68 10.63 6.95
C LEU A 222 -16.30 10.83 5.48
N LEU A 223 -16.62 9.86 4.61
CA LEU A 223 -16.39 9.98 3.18
C LEU A 223 -17.21 11.12 2.56
N GLU A 224 -18.49 11.26 2.92
CA GLU A 224 -19.30 12.37 2.40
C GLU A 224 -18.79 13.73 2.89
N ARG A 225 -18.34 13.83 4.15
CA ARG A 225 -17.68 15.06 4.63
C ARG A 225 -16.42 15.39 3.81
N ALA A 226 -15.60 14.38 3.50
CA ALA A 226 -14.42 14.56 2.65
C ALA A 226 -14.83 14.98 1.23
N ARG A 227 -15.87 14.38 0.64
CA ARG A 227 -16.38 14.77 -0.69
C ARG A 227 -16.93 16.18 -0.72
N GLN A 228 -17.62 16.63 0.32
CA GLN A 228 -18.08 18.00 0.42
C GLN A 228 -16.90 18.98 0.36
N GLN A 229 -15.85 18.74 1.13
CA GLN A 229 -14.61 19.52 1.05
C GLN A 229 -13.94 19.42 -0.32
N ALA A 230 -13.94 18.25 -0.95
CA ALA A 230 -13.37 18.05 -2.27
C ALA A 230 -14.07 18.89 -3.34
N ARG A 231 -15.41 18.97 -3.30
CA ARG A 231 -16.19 19.86 -4.18
C ARG A 231 -15.80 21.33 -3.97
N ASP A 232 -15.53 21.74 -2.74
CA ASP A 232 -15.05 23.10 -2.42
C ASP A 232 -13.62 23.34 -2.92
N ASP A 233 -12.73 22.36 -2.77
CA ASP A 233 -11.36 22.41 -3.29
C ASP A 233 -11.34 22.49 -4.83
N LEU A 234 -12.29 21.88 -5.53
CA LEU A 234 -12.42 22.02 -6.97
C LEU A 234 -12.83 23.44 -7.40
N ARG A 235 -13.54 24.18 -6.55
CA ARG A 235 -13.91 25.58 -6.80
C ARG A 235 -12.77 26.54 -6.48
N ALA A 236 -11.82 26.12 -5.64
CA ALA A 236 -10.64 26.91 -5.31
C ALA A 236 -9.69 27.01 -6.52
N ASP A 237 -9.07 28.18 -6.70
CA ASP A 237 -8.00 28.39 -7.68
C ASP A 237 -6.63 27.97 -7.10
N ASP A 238 -6.57 26.76 -6.56
CA ASP A 238 -5.35 26.16 -6.03
C ASP A 238 -5.18 24.77 -6.63
N ARG A 239 -4.08 24.58 -7.37
CA ARG A 239 -3.80 23.33 -8.08
C ARG A 239 -3.63 22.14 -7.13
N THR A 240 -3.02 22.33 -5.97
CA THR A 240 -2.78 21.27 -4.99
C THR A 240 -4.09 20.84 -4.35
N ARG A 241 -4.94 21.81 -3.97
CA ARG A 241 -6.29 21.54 -3.45
C ARG A 241 -7.15 20.83 -4.48
N MET A 242 -7.17 21.35 -5.71
CA MET A 242 -7.91 20.74 -6.80
C MET A 242 -7.47 19.28 -7.02
N ARG A 243 -6.16 19.00 -6.98
CA ARG A 243 -5.68 17.62 -7.12
C ARG A 243 -6.15 16.73 -5.98
N ALA A 244 -5.98 17.17 -4.74
CA ALA A 244 -6.44 16.44 -3.56
C ALA A 244 -7.95 16.17 -3.62
N GLY A 245 -8.75 17.16 -4.03
CA GLY A 245 -10.19 17.00 -4.23
C GLY A 245 -10.54 15.99 -5.32
N MET A 246 -9.79 15.94 -6.43
CA MET A 246 -9.98 14.90 -7.45
C MET A 246 -9.68 13.50 -6.93
N ASP A 247 -8.62 13.34 -6.14
CA ASP A 247 -8.27 12.04 -5.55
C ASP A 247 -9.37 11.56 -4.58
N VAL A 248 -9.97 12.47 -3.79
CA VAL A 248 -11.11 12.15 -2.90
C VAL A 248 -12.40 11.87 -3.68
N LEU A 249 -12.71 12.63 -4.73
CA LEU A 249 -13.90 12.38 -5.55
C LEU A 249 -13.78 11.09 -6.35
N GLY A 250 -12.57 10.72 -6.79
CA GLY A 250 -12.29 9.46 -7.48
C GLY A 250 -12.40 8.21 -6.61
N THR A 251 -12.75 8.36 -5.33
CA THR A 251 -12.88 7.25 -4.39
C THR A 251 -14.16 6.45 -4.65
N PRO A 252 -14.09 5.13 -4.86
CA PRO A 252 -15.29 4.30 -5.01
C PRO A 252 -16.02 4.05 -3.68
N PRO A 253 -17.35 3.85 -3.68
CA PRO A 253 -18.25 3.94 -4.84
C PRO A 253 -18.59 5.40 -5.18
N LEU A 254 -18.49 5.76 -6.46
CA LEU A 254 -18.78 7.11 -6.94
C LEU A 254 -20.28 7.34 -7.07
N GLY A 255 -20.81 8.38 -6.42
CA GLY A 255 -22.22 8.76 -6.55
C GLY A 255 -22.52 9.44 -7.89
N ASP A 256 -23.79 9.43 -8.32
CA ASP A 256 -24.22 10.00 -9.60
C ASP A 256 -23.90 11.50 -9.73
N ASP A 257 -24.02 12.25 -8.65
CA ASP A 257 -23.74 13.70 -8.66
C ASP A 257 -22.25 13.98 -8.88
N ASP A 258 -21.37 13.26 -8.17
CA ASP A 258 -19.92 13.40 -8.32
C ASP A 258 -19.46 12.89 -9.69
N ARG A 259 -20.07 11.83 -10.21
CA ARG A 259 -19.84 11.37 -11.58
C ARG A 259 -20.19 12.46 -12.60
N ARG A 260 -21.39 13.02 -12.53
CA ARG A 260 -21.83 14.10 -13.44
C ARG A 260 -20.94 15.32 -13.35
N LEU A 261 -20.48 15.66 -12.14
CA LEU A 261 -19.51 16.73 -11.91
C LEU A 261 -18.20 16.45 -12.66
N LEU A 262 -17.60 15.27 -12.46
CA LEU A 262 -16.34 14.89 -13.10
C LEU A 262 -16.47 14.81 -14.62
N GLU A 263 -17.53 14.20 -15.16
CA GLU A 263 -17.82 14.16 -16.59
C GLU A 263 -17.98 15.57 -17.18
N GLY A 264 -18.66 16.47 -16.45
CA GLY A 264 -18.79 17.87 -16.82
C GLY A 264 -17.44 18.60 -16.90
N ILE A 265 -16.53 18.35 -15.95
CA ILE A 265 -15.17 18.90 -15.94
C ILE A 265 -14.39 18.36 -17.15
N VAL A 266 -14.40 17.05 -17.39
CA VAL A 266 -13.74 16.43 -18.55
C VAL A 266 -14.23 17.02 -19.87
N ALA A 267 -15.53 17.34 -19.98
CA ALA A 267 -16.11 17.86 -21.21
C ALA A 267 -15.83 19.35 -21.45
N ARG A 268 -15.83 20.20 -20.41
CA ARG A 268 -16.01 21.66 -20.58
C ARG A 268 -14.95 22.53 -19.92
N ASP A 269 -14.16 22.01 -18.97
CA ASP A 269 -13.19 22.82 -18.23
C ASP A 269 -12.12 23.38 -19.17
N GLY A 270 -11.77 24.65 -19.03
CA GLY A 270 -10.76 25.30 -19.89
C GLY A 270 -9.33 24.85 -19.60
N ASN A 271 -9.08 24.25 -18.43
CA ASN A 271 -7.77 23.82 -18.00
C ASN A 271 -7.56 22.33 -18.30
N GLU A 272 -6.65 22.01 -19.23
CA GLU A 272 -6.35 20.63 -19.62
C GLU A 272 -5.92 19.75 -18.43
N ALA A 273 -5.18 20.31 -17.46
CA ALA A 273 -4.77 19.56 -16.28
C ALA A 273 -5.96 19.18 -15.39
N ARG A 274 -6.97 20.05 -15.27
CA ARG A 274 -8.22 19.76 -14.54
C ARG A 274 -9.03 18.67 -15.23
N ARG A 275 -9.14 18.74 -16.57
CA ARG A 275 -9.81 17.71 -17.38
C ARG A 275 -9.15 16.34 -17.23
N LEU A 276 -7.81 16.28 -17.30
CA LEU A 276 -7.04 15.05 -17.11
C LEU A 276 -7.21 14.48 -15.70
N ALA A 277 -7.15 15.33 -14.68
CA ALA A 277 -7.34 14.89 -13.30
C ALA A 277 -8.76 14.35 -13.06
N ALA A 278 -9.79 14.96 -13.64
CA ALA A 278 -11.15 14.44 -13.57
C ALA A 278 -11.32 13.10 -14.30
N LEU A 279 -10.69 12.93 -15.46
CA LEU A 279 -10.70 11.65 -16.18
C LEU A 279 -9.99 10.55 -15.37
N GLN A 280 -8.89 10.88 -14.70
CA GLN A 280 -8.20 9.96 -13.79
C GLN A 280 -9.06 9.61 -12.57
N ALA A 281 -9.80 10.58 -12.01
CA ALA A 281 -10.73 10.32 -10.91
C ALA A 281 -11.86 9.36 -11.32
N LEU A 282 -12.42 9.52 -12.52
CA LEU A 282 -13.42 8.57 -13.07
C LEU A 282 -12.84 7.15 -13.23
N ALA A 283 -11.57 7.05 -13.65
CA ALA A 283 -10.88 5.76 -13.76
C ALA A 283 -10.61 5.13 -12.38
N MET A 284 -10.15 5.91 -11.39
CA MET A 284 -9.96 5.47 -10.01
C MET A 284 -11.26 4.98 -9.37
N ALA A 285 -12.37 5.67 -9.68
CA ALA A 285 -13.71 5.29 -9.27
C ALA A 285 -14.23 4.02 -9.96
N LYS A 286 -13.45 3.43 -10.87
CA LYS A 286 -13.78 2.24 -11.66
C LYS A 286 -15.05 2.42 -12.50
N VAL A 287 -15.30 3.64 -13.00
CA VAL A 287 -16.39 3.87 -13.95
C VAL A 287 -16.08 3.10 -15.24
N PRO A 288 -16.97 2.22 -15.72
CA PRO A 288 -16.69 1.41 -16.90
C PRO A 288 -16.38 2.29 -18.13
N ALA A 289 -15.29 1.99 -18.82
CA ALA A 289 -14.87 2.77 -19.99
C ALA A 289 -15.94 2.78 -21.10
N ALA A 290 -16.75 1.73 -21.21
CA ALA A 290 -17.87 1.66 -22.14
C ALA A 290 -18.92 2.76 -21.88
N GLU A 291 -19.19 3.08 -20.61
CA GLU A 291 -20.11 4.16 -20.25
C GLU A 291 -19.53 5.54 -20.52
N LEU A 292 -18.21 5.68 -20.43
CA LEU A 292 -17.50 6.92 -20.76
C LEU A 292 -17.31 7.11 -22.27
N ALA A 293 -17.56 6.09 -23.10
CA ALA A 293 -17.27 6.14 -24.54
C ALA A 293 -17.89 7.35 -25.28
N PRO A 294 -19.15 7.77 -25.04
CA PRO A 294 -19.71 8.97 -25.67
C PRO A 294 -18.91 10.24 -25.31
N LEU A 295 -18.55 10.40 -24.03
CA LEU A 295 -17.76 11.51 -23.54
C LEU A 295 -16.35 11.50 -24.15
N LEU A 296 -15.68 10.34 -24.16
CA LEU A 296 -14.32 10.21 -24.70
C LEU A 296 -14.26 10.50 -26.20
N ARG A 297 -15.26 10.08 -26.98
CA ARG A 297 -15.34 10.42 -28.41
C ARG A 297 -15.49 11.94 -28.62
N SER A 298 -16.34 12.58 -27.82
CA SER A 298 -16.50 14.04 -27.85
C SER A 298 -15.19 14.75 -27.49
N VAL A 299 -14.47 14.27 -26.48
CA VAL A 299 -13.16 14.82 -26.07
C VAL A 299 -12.11 14.66 -27.17
N ALA A 300 -12.06 13.50 -27.83
CA ALA A 300 -11.10 13.24 -28.91
C ALA A 300 -11.31 14.16 -30.11
N GLN A 301 -12.58 14.42 -30.45
CA GLN A 301 -12.99 15.27 -31.57
C GLN A 301 -12.94 16.77 -31.24
N ASP A 302 -12.94 17.17 -29.97
CA ASP A 302 -12.90 18.58 -29.58
C ASP A 302 -11.53 19.21 -29.93
N PRO A 303 -11.49 20.26 -30.79
CA PRO A 303 -10.25 20.96 -31.14
C PRO A 303 -9.57 21.62 -29.94
N ARG A 304 -10.33 21.95 -28.88
CA ARG A 304 -9.82 22.55 -27.64
C ARG A 304 -9.14 21.54 -26.73
N SER A 305 -9.33 20.25 -26.96
CA SER A 305 -8.59 19.22 -26.23
C SER A 305 -7.12 19.28 -26.59
N GLY A 306 -6.29 19.46 -25.57
CA GLY A 306 -4.84 19.37 -25.74
C GLY A 306 -4.40 17.94 -26.06
N PRO A 307 -3.15 17.76 -26.49
CA PRO A 307 -2.66 16.50 -27.04
C PRO A 307 -2.68 15.37 -26.02
N LYS A 308 -2.47 15.66 -24.72
CA LYS A 308 -2.41 14.64 -23.67
C LYS A 308 -3.78 14.05 -23.42
N LEU A 309 -4.79 14.92 -23.29
CA LEU A 309 -6.16 14.47 -23.04
C LEU A 309 -6.74 13.74 -24.25
N ARG A 310 -6.47 14.22 -25.47
CA ARG A 310 -6.90 13.53 -26.70
C ARG A 310 -6.29 12.13 -26.80
N ALA A 311 -4.97 12.01 -26.61
CA ALA A 311 -4.28 10.72 -26.63
C ALA A 311 -4.80 9.76 -25.55
N ALA A 312 -5.08 10.26 -24.34
CA ALA A 312 -5.68 9.45 -23.28
C ALA A 312 -7.07 8.94 -23.66
N ALA A 313 -7.92 9.80 -24.22
CA ALA A 313 -9.27 9.42 -24.65
C ALA A 313 -9.25 8.37 -25.78
N GLU A 314 -8.39 8.59 -26.79
CA GLU A 314 -8.20 7.65 -27.91
C GLU A 314 -7.65 6.30 -27.45
N ALA A 315 -6.67 6.29 -26.53
CA ALA A 315 -6.12 5.06 -25.97
C ALA A 315 -7.19 4.24 -25.23
N ILE A 316 -8.03 4.89 -24.43
CA ILE A 316 -9.13 4.23 -23.72
C ILE A 316 -10.16 3.67 -24.73
N LEU A 317 -10.55 4.46 -25.74
CA LEU A 317 -11.49 4.00 -26.78
C LEU A 317 -10.94 2.81 -27.56
N SER A 318 -9.67 2.85 -27.96
CA SER A 318 -9.01 1.75 -28.67
C SER A 318 -8.98 0.46 -27.83
N SER A 319 -8.85 0.57 -26.50
CA SER A 319 -8.90 -0.59 -25.61
C SER A 319 -10.26 -1.29 -25.57
N LEU A 320 -11.35 -0.57 -25.87
CA LEU A 320 -12.70 -1.13 -25.95
C LEU A 320 -12.99 -1.86 -27.26
N GLU A 321 -12.31 -1.48 -28.34
CA GLU A 321 -12.50 -2.05 -29.69
C GLU A 321 -11.68 -3.32 -29.90
N ARG A 322 -10.68 -3.59 -29.06
CA ARG A 322 -9.86 -4.79 -29.15
C ARG A 322 -10.67 -5.98 -28.58
N PRO A 323 -10.97 -7.03 -29.37
CA PRO A 323 -11.71 -8.18 -28.86
C PRO A 323 -10.94 -8.84 -27.71
N PRO A 324 -11.64 -9.41 -26.71
CA PRO A 324 -10.99 -10.19 -25.66
C PRO A 324 -10.17 -11.31 -26.32
N ASP A 325 -8.92 -11.45 -25.89
CA ASP A 325 -8.03 -12.48 -26.39
C ASP A 325 -8.62 -13.85 -26.00
N PRO A 326 -9.02 -14.71 -26.95
CA PRO A 326 -9.67 -15.98 -26.64
C PRO A 326 -8.76 -16.98 -25.89
N ARG A 327 -7.48 -16.65 -25.69
CA ARG A 327 -6.51 -17.48 -24.96
C ARG A 327 -6.35 -17.12 -23.48
N ALA A 328 -7.09 -16.14 -22.97
CA ALA A 328 -6.95 -15.71 -21.57
C ALA A 328 -7.69 -16.62 -20.56
N ASP A 329 -8.55 -17.53 -21.02
CA ASP A 329 -9.38 -18.41 -20.18
C ASP A 329 -8.90 -19.88 -20.17
N GLU A 330 -7.78 -20.22 -20.84
CA GLU A 330 -7.28 -21.61 -20.90
C GLU A 330 -6.35 -22.02 -19.75
N ASP A 331 -6.00 -21.11 -18.82
CA ASP A 331 -4.99 -21.35 -17.77
C ASP A 331 -5.54 -21.51 -16.33
N ASP A 332 -6.86 -21.66 -16.10
CA ASP A 332 -7.45 -21.81 -14.75
C ASP A 332 -8.16 -23.16 -14.49
N ASP A 333 -7.81 -24.21 -15.23
CA ASP A 333 -8.19 -25.60 -14.88
C ASP A 333 -6.95 -26.51 -14.98
N GLY A 334 -6.21 -26.63 -13.86
CA GLY A 334 -5.03 -27.49 -13.72
C GLY A 334 -4.57 -27.69 -12.28
#